data_AF-A0A6G8PVD9-F1
#
_entry.id   AF-A0A6G8PVD9-F1
#
_cell.length_a   1.000
_cell.length_b   1.000
_cell.length_c   1.000
_cell.angle_alpha   90.00
_cell.angle_beta   90.00
_cell.angle_gamma   90.00
#
_symmetry.space_group_name_H-M   'P 1'
#
loop_
_entity.id
_entity.type
_entity.pdbx_description
1 polymer ?
#
loop_
_entity_poly.entity_id
_entity_poly.type
_entity_poly.pdbx_seq_one_letter_code
_entity_poly.pdbx_strand_id
1 'polypeptide(L)'
;MPRRSKEAYLWDIADSCRAVLEFVGGRELSDYRQDRMLRRAVERELSIVGEAVSQGTRYFPELEERIGPVRQIVAFRNRIIHGYADVDSDIVWAVVHAEVPRLLEKCESFLRDES
;
A
#
# COMPACT_ATOMS: atom_id res chain seq x y z
N MET A 1 3.17 20.86 14.08
CA MET A 1 1.82 20.66 13.49
C MET A 1 1.97 19.83 12.24
N PRO A 2 1.12 18.81 12.00
CA PRO A 2 1.15 18.07 10.75
C PRO A 2 0.82 19.00 9.58
N ARG A 3 1.50 18.82 8.44
CA ARG A 3 1.26 19.61 7.21
C ARG A 3 0.01 19.17 6.44
N ARG A 4 -0.54 18.00 6.76
CA ARG A 4 -1.67 17.35 6.09
C ARG A 4 -2.65 16.80 7.13
N SER A 5 -3.91 16.68 6.77
CA SER A 5 -4.94 16.07 7.62
C SER A 5 -4.85 14.54 7.60
N LYS A 6 -5.52 13.87 8.55
CA LYS A 6 -5.57 12.39 8.61
C LYS A 6 -6.26 11.79 7.38
N GLU A 7 -7.32 12.45 6.90
CA GLU A 7 -8.10 12.04 5.73
C GLU A 7 -7.24 12.09 4.47
N ALA A 8 -6.33 13.06 4.37
CA ALA A 8 -5.40 13.14 3.24
C ALA A 8 -4.43 11.94 3.19
N TYR A 9 -3.97 11.43 4.34
CA TYR A 9 -3.14 10.22 4.38
C TYR A 9 -3.95 8.97 4.04
N LEU A 10 -5.17 8.86 4.57
CA LEU A 10 -6.07 7.74 4.26
C LEU A 10 -6.47 7.71 2.79
N TRP A 11 -6.68 8.89 2.20
CA TRP A 11 -6.97 9.02 0.78
C TRP A 11 -5.79 8.57 -0.07
N ASP A 12 -4.56 9.00 0.23
CA ASP A 12 -3.36 8.53 -0.50
C ASP A 12 -3.22 7.01 -0.45
N ILE A 13 -3.45 6.40 0.73
CA ILE A 13 -3.38 4.95 0.90
C ILE A 13 -4.44 4.27 0.04
N ALA A 14 -5.69 4.73 0.12
CA ALA A 14 -6.80 4.15 -0.63
C ALA A 14 -6.59 4.30 -2.15
N ASP A 15 -6.15 5.47 -2.61
CA ASP A 15 -5.89 5.75 -4.03
C ASP A 15 -4.81 4.83 -4.59
N SER A 16 -3.65 4.75 -3.94
CA SER A 16 -2.57 3.83 -4.35
C SER A 16 -3.00 2.36 -4.29
N CYS A 17 -3.78 1.95 -3.29
CA CYS A 17 -4.32 0.59 -3.24
C CYS A 17 -5.25 0.30 -4.43
N ARG A 18 -6.12 1.25 -4.82
CA ARG A 18 -6.98 1.08 -6.01
C ARG A 18 -6.15 0.96 -7.28
N ALA A 19 -5.16 1.85 -7.46
CA ALA A 19 -4.27 1.81 -8.62
C ALA A 19 -3.55 0.46 -8.74
N VAL A 20 -3.03 -0.09 -7.63
CA VAL A 20 -2.42 -1.43 -7.60
C VAL A 20 -3.40 -2.50 -8.09
N LEU A 21 -4.63 -2.51 -7.55
CA LEU A 21 -5.65 -3.51 -7.91
C LEU A 21 -6.11 -3.37 -9.36
N GLU A 22 -6.18 -2.15 -9.88
CA GLU A 22 -6.47 -1.89 -11.30
C GLU A 22 -5.35 -2.40 -12.21
N PHE A 23 -4.09 -2.15 -11.86
CA PHE A 23 -2.95 -2.58 -12.68
C PHE A 23 -2.83 -4.09 -12.81
N VAL A 24 -3.13 -4.82 -11.73
CA VAL A 24 -3.10 -6.29 -11.72
C VAL A 24 -4.42 -6.93 -12.12
N GLY A 25 -5.47 -6.13 -12.37
CA GLY A 25 -6.79 -6.61 -12.75
C GLY A 25 -6.74 -7.47 -14.01
N GLY A 26 -7.18 -8.73 -13.90
CA GLY A 26 -7.17 -9.68 -15.02
C GLY A 26 -5.77 -10.15 -15.46
N ARG A 27 -4.73 -9.88 -14.67
CA ARG A 27 -3.35 -10.33 -14.91
C ARG A 27 -3.05 -11.58 -14.08
N GLU A 28 -2.16 -12.41 -14.59
CA GLU A 28 -1.55 -13.52 -13.82
C GLU A 28 -0.14 -13.14 -13.32
N LEU A 29 0.39 -13.94 -12.38
CA LEU A 29 1.75 -13.76 -11.87
C LEU A 29 2.81 -13.82 -12.99
N SER A 30 2.57 -14.61 -14.02
CA SER A 30 3.41 -14.71 -15.22
C SER A 30 3.51 -13.36 -15.94
N ASP A 31 2.38 -12.68 -16.15
CA ASP A 31 2.34 -11.34 -16.76
C ASP A 31 3.13 -10.35 -15.91
N TYR A 32 2.91 -10.37 -14.59
CA TYR A 32 3.64 -9.53 -13.64
C TYR A 32 5.16 -9.77 -13.70
N ARG A 33 5.62 -11.02 -13.71
CA ARG A 33 7.05 -11.38 -13.81
C ARG A 33 7.69 -10.99 -15.13
N GLN A 34 6.94 -10.94 -16.22
CA GLN A 34 7.47 -10.63 -17.55
C GLN A 34 7.41 -9.13 -17.87
N ASP A 35 6.43 -8.41 -17.32
CA ASP A 35 6.25 -6.98 -17.56
C ASP A 35 6.96 -6.11 -16.52
N ARG A 36 8.14 -5.59 -16.90
CA ARG A 36 8.93 -4.69 -16.05
C ARG A 36 8.20 -3.39 -15.73
N MET A 37 7.38 -2.87 -16.64
CA MET A 37 6.66 -1.62 -16.40
C MET A 37 5.57 -1.85 -15.35
N LEU A 38 4.82 -2.95 -15.45
CA LEU A 38 3.83 -3.35 -14.46
C LEU A 38 4.45 -3.53 -13.07
N ARG A 39 5.58 -4.25 -12.96
CA ARG A 39 6.27 -4.39 -11.67
C ARG A 39 6.64 -3.05 -11.06
N ARG A 40 7.24 -2.17 -11.86
CA ARG A 40 7.65 -0.84 -11.39
C ARG A 40 6.47 0.03 -10.96
N ALA A 41 5.34 -0.04 -11.67
CA ALA A 41 4.13 0.66 -11.29
C ALA A 41 3.59 0.15 -9.94
N VAL A 42 3.47 -1.16 -9.77
CA VAL A 42 3.00 -1.77 -8.51
C VAL A 42 3.95 -1.48 -7.34
N GLU A 43 5.27 -1.67 -7.52
CA GLU A 43 6.28 -1.35 -6.51
C GLU A 43 6.24 0.11 -6.08
N ARG A 44 5.99 1.03 -7.03
CA ARG A 44 5.89 2.46 -6.77
C ARG A 44 4.68 2.77 -5.90
N GLU A 45 3.50 2.27 -6.25
CA GLU A 45 2.29 2.49 -5.47
C GLU A 45 2.38 1.88 -4.06
N LEU A 46 2.93 0.67 -3.93
CA LEU A 46 3.17 0.05 -2.62
C LEU A 46 4.16 0.86 -1.75
N SER A 47 5.12 1.53 -2.38
CA SER A 47 6.03 2.44 -1.68
C SER A 47 5.31 3.70 -1.17
N ILE A 48 4.36 4.23 -1.95
CA ILE A 48 3.51 5.38 -1.55
C ILE A 48 2.63 4.97 -0.37
N VAL A 49 1.96 3.81 -0.45
CA VAL A 49 1.18 3.24 0.65
C VAL A 49 2.01 3.17 1.94
N GLY A 50 3.21 2.59 1.87
CA GLY A 50 4.06 2.45 3.05
C GLY A 50 4.52 3.78 3.65
N GLU A 51 4.81 4.78 2.81
CA GLU A 51 5.15 6.13 3.29
C GLU A 51 3.94 6.82 3.95
N ALA A 52 2.77 6.77 3.31
CA ALA A 52 1.56 7.38 3.81
C ALA A 52 1.11 6.74 5.14
N VAL A 53 1.21 5.41 5.27
CA VAL A 53 0.98 4.68 6.52
C VAL A 53 1.98 5.12 7.59
N SER A 54 3.28 5.19 7.26
CA SER A 54 4.32 5.58 8.23
C SER A 54 4.15 7.01 8.73
N GLN A 55 3.84 7.96 7.85
CA GLN A 55 3.67 9.36 8.22
C GLN A 55 2.32 9.57 8.92
N GLY A 56 1.25 8.97 8.40
CA GLY A 56 -0.09 9.06 8.97
C GLY A 56 -0.10 8.60 10.41
N THR A 57 0.40 7.41 10.70
CA THR A 57 0.42 6.85 12.07
C THR A 57 1.40 7.55 13.00
N ARG A 58 2.46 8.18 12.46
CA ARG A 58 3.36 9.04 13.25
C ARG A 58 2.67 10.31 13.74
N TYR A 59 1.82 10.94 12.92
CA TYR A 59 1.13 12.18 13.27
C TYR A 59 -0.24 11.94 13.91
N PHE A 60 -0.87 10.81 13.61
CA PHE A 60 -2.19 10.39 14.05
C PHE A 60 -2.13 8.91 14.50
N PRO A 61 -1.63 8.63 15.72
CA PRO A 61 -1.45 7.26 16.22
C PRO A 61 -2.72 6.41 16.21
N GLU A 62 -3.89 7.03 16.30
CA GLU A 62 -5.20 6.38 16.21
C GLU A 62 -5.42 5.63 14.88
N LEU A 63 -4.68 5.99 13.83
CA LEU A 63 -4.76 5.29 12.55
C LEU A 63 -4.23 3.86 12.63
N GLU A 64 -3.26 3.56 13.50
CA GLU A 64 -2.68 2.20 13.63
C GLU A 64 -3.73 1.17 14.06
N GLU A 65 -4.61 1.54 15.00
CA GLU A 65 -5.69 0.67 15.46
C GLU A 65 -6.72 0.39 14.36
N ARG A 66 -6.85 1.29 13.39
CA ARG A 66 -7.87 1.24 12.33
C ARG A 66 -7.40 0.55 11.06
N ILE A 67 -6.18 0.86 10.60
CA ILE A 67 -5.65 0.34 9.33
C ILE A 67 -4.87 -0.97 9.52
N GLY A 68 -4.43 -1.27 10.75
CA GLY A 68 -3.73 -2.51 11.10
C GLY A 68 -2.23 -2.33 11.31
N PRO A 69 -1.46 -3.44 11.42
CA PRO A 69 -0.11 -3.41 11.97
C PRO A 69 0.89 -2.67 11.06
N VAL A 70 1.11 -1.38 11.36
CA VAL A 70 1.97 -0.44 10.65
C VAL A 70 3.37 -1.00 10.43
N ARG A 71 3.91 -1.69 11.45
CA ARG A 71 5.26 -2.28 11.39
C ARG A 71 5.43 -3.25 10.22
N GLN A 72 4.39 -4.02 9.87
CA GLN A 72 4.46 -4.98 8.77
C GLN A 72 4.45 -4.28 7.41
N ILE A 73 3.57 -3.27 7.25
CA ILE A 73 3.47 -2.47 6.03
C ILE A 73 4.78 -1.70 5.77
N VAL A 74 5.34 -1.08 6.81
CA VAL A 74 6.60 -0.34 6.72
C VAL A 74 7.78 -1.29 6.46
N ALA A 75 7.82 -2.47 7.09
CA ALA A 75 8.85 -3.47 6.81
C ALA A 75 8.79 -3.95 5.35
N PHE A 76 7.58 -4.15 4.80
CA PHE A 76 7.40 -4.52 3.40
C PHE A 76 7.86 -3.41 2.45
N ARG A 77 7.50 -2.14 2.71
CA ARG A 77 8.00 -0.97 1.97
C ARG A 77 9.53 -0.89 1.99
N ASN A 78 10.16 -1.13 3.14
CA ASN A 78 11.61 -1.15 3.25
C ASN A 78 12.23 -2.28 2.42
N ARG A 79 11.58 -3.45 2.33
CA ARG A 79 12.01 -4.56 1.47
C ARG A 79 11.92 -4.21 -0.02
N ILE A 80 10.89 -3.49 -0.44
CA ILE A 80 10.75 -2.98 -1.82
C ILE A 80 11.86 -1.97 -2.14
N ILE A 81 12.07 -0.98 -1.27
CA ILE A 81 13.01 0.13 -1.52
C ILE A 81 14.47 -0.30 -1.46
N HIS A 82 14.83 -1.16 -0.50
CA HIS A 82 16.23 -1.56 -0.32
C HIS A 82 16.69 -2.61 -1.33
N GLY A 83 15.81 -3.08 -2.22
CA GLY A 83 16.20 -3.83 -3.41
C GLY A 83 17.19 -4.96 -3.12
N TYR A 84 16.98 -5.72 -2.04
CA TYR A 84 17.87 -6.82 -1.68
C TYR A 84 17.77 -7.91 -2.76
N ALA A 85 18.61 -7.77 -3.79
CA ALA A 85 18.90 -8.62 -4.95
C ALA A 85 17.75 -8.94 -5.93
N ASP A 86 16.53 -9.17 -5.47
CA ASP A 86 15.32 -9.24 -6.31
C ASP A 86 14.16 -9.10 -5.34
N VAL A 87 13.33 -8.06 -5.49
CA VAL A 87 12.04 -8.06 -4.80
C VAL A 87 11.28 -9.25 -5.36
N ASP A 88 11.16 -10.31 -4.56
CA ASP A 88 10.54 -11.56 -4.97
C ASP A 88 9.12 -11.25 -5.46
N SER A 89 8.93 -11.41 -6.77
CA SER A 89 7.68 -11.07 -7.46
C SER A 89 6.52 -11.89 -6.90
N ASP A 90 6.78 -13.09 -6.39
CA ASP A 90 5.78 -13.94 -5.75
C ASP A 90 5.32 -13.35 -4.42
N ILE A 91 6.24 -12.79 -3.63
CA ILE A 91 5.90 -12.13 -2.37
C ILE A 91 5.07 -10.88 -2.65
N VAL A 92 5.49 -10.05 -3.60
CA VAL A 92 4.72 -8.83 -3.94
C VAL A 92 3.34 -9.21 -4.44
N TRP A 93 3.25 -10.18 -5.34
CA TRP A 93 1.98 -10.66 -5.87
C TRP A 93 1.06 -11.20 -4.78
N ALA A 94 1.59 -11.99 -3.84
CA ALA A 94 0.82 -12.49 -2.70
C ALA A 94 0.29 -11.35 -1.83
N VAL A 95 1.12 -10.34 -1.53
CA VAL A 95 0.70 -9.16 -0.75
C VAL A 95 -0.36 -8.35 -1.49
N VAL A 96 -0.20 -8.16 -2.79
CA VAL A 96 -1.16 -7.44 -3.64
C VAL A 96 -2.54 -8.11 -3.62
N HIS A 97 -2.62 -9.43 -3.62
CA HIS A 97 -3.91 -10.13 -3.60
C HIS A 97 -4.49 -10.35 -2.20
N ALA A 98 -3.67 -10.43 -1.16
CA ALA A 98 -4.14 -10.73 0.18
C ALA A 98 -4.36 -9.48 1.04
N GLU A 99 -3.40 -8.55 1.04
CA GLU A 99 -3.35 -7.47 2.03
C GLU A 99 -3.79 -6.12 1.47
N VAL A 100 -3.52 -5.82 0.19
CA VAL A 100 -3.92 -4.55 -0.44
C VAL A 100 -5.46 -4.36 -0.42
N PRO A 101 -6.30 -5.35 -0.77
CA PRO A 101 -7.75 -5.19 -0.70
C PRO A 101 -8.25 -4.91 0.72
N ARG A 102 -7.66 -5.57 1.73
CA ARG A 102 -8.01 -5.38 3.14
C ARG A 102 -7.65 -4.00 3.63
N LEU A 103 -6.48 -3.50 3.24
CA LEU A 103 -6.05 -2.15 3.59
C LEU A 103 -6.96 -1.10 2.94
N LEU A 104 -7.31 -1.29 1.66
CA LEU A 104 -8.24 -0.43 0.96
C LEU A 104 -9.59 -0.35 1.69
N GLU A 105 -10.18 -1.49 2.02
CA GLU A 105 -11.47 -1.57 2.71
C GLU A 105 -11.45 -0.81 4.05
N LYS A 106 -10.38 -0.97 4.84
CA LYS A 106 -10.22 -0.25 6.11
C LYS A 106 -10.13 1.26 5.92
N CYS A 107 -9.34 1.72 4.96
CA CYS A 107 -9.21 3.15 4.66
C CYS A 107 -10.53 3.74 4.17
N GLU A 108 -11.25 3.04 3.28
CA GLU A 108 -12.56 3.47 2.78
C GLU A 108 -13.65 3.44 3.84
N SER A 109 -13.62 2.49 4.78
CA SER A 109 -14.52 2.50 5.93
C SER A 109 -14.29 3.74 6.78
N PHE A 110 -13.04 4.06 7.10
CA PHE A 110 -12.71 5.20 7.93
C PHE A 110 -13.11 6.53 7.28
N LEU A 111 -12.84 6.70 5.97
CA LEU A 111 -13.22 7.90 5.24
C LEU A 111 -14.75 8.11 5.18
N ARG A 112 -15.54 7.02 5.20
CA ARG A 112 -17.01 7.07 5.25
C ARG A 112 -17.53 7.40 6.65
N ASP A 113 -16.90 6.89 7.70
CA ASP A 113 -17.33 7.11 9.09
C ASP A 113 -17.15 8.56 9.56
N GLU A 114 -16.32 9.36 8.85
CA GLU A 114 -16.08 10.77 9.16
C GLU A 114 -16.81 11.76 8.23
N SER A 115 -17.60 11.26 7.28
CA SER A 115 -18.46 12.05 6.38
C SER A 115 -19.85 12.25 6.97
#